data_AF-A0A2J6S0C3-F1
#
_entry.id   AF-A0A2J6S0C3-F1
#
_cell.length_a   1.000
_cell.length_b   1.000
_cell.length_c   1.000
_cell.angle_alpha   90.00
_cell.angle_beta   90.00
_cell.angle_gamma   90.00
#
_symmetry.space_group_name_H-M   'P 1'
#
loop_
_entity.id
_entity.type
_entity.pdbx_description
1 polymer ?
#
loop_
_entity_poly.entity_id
_entity_poly.type
_entity_poly.pdbx_seq_one_letter_code
_entity_poly.pdbx_strand_id
1 'polypeptide(L)'
;MLHPSIEAALHLLNDDLVLAHFLVRHMQVVPQYESMMLHGILHRIEGDYENTREWYRDVKDSEVFRAVWGENGLDKAMDFMGRIEVLRKRTKQEDISEVQQLEDGSKREIKAVLEFCEEKFRTQRVDDASAIWVQDEKSSAKGRNMVVGGEGWRQF
;
A
#
# COMPACT_ATOMS: atom_id res chain seq x y z
N MET A 1 12.29 16.88 -1.56
CA MET A 1 11.52 15.67 -1.18
C MET A 1 11.85 14.57 -2.17
N LEU A 2 11.68 13.28 -1.86
CA LEU A 2 11.71 12.25 -2.90
C LEU A 2 10.36 12.23 -3.64
N HIS A 3 10.21 11.38 -4.66
CA HIS A 3 8.88 11.13 -5.20
C HIS A 3 7.98 10.56 -4.08
N PRO A 4 6.76 11.08 -3.86
CA PRO A 4 5.94 10.68 -2.72
C PRO A 4 5.64 9.18 -2.62
N SER A 5 5.61 8.43 -3.73
CA SER A 5 5.49 6.95 -3.69
C SER A 5 6.75 6.26 -3.14
N ILE A 6 7.94 6.79 -3.41
CA ILE A 6 9.19 6.30 -2.80
C ILE A 6 9.14 6.55 -1.28
N GLU A 7 8.73 7.76 -0.88
CA GLU A 7 8.60 8.13 0.52
C GLU A 7 7.55 7.26 1.25
N ALA A 8 6.39 7.01 0.63
CA ALA A 8 5.37 6.12 1.17
C ALA A 8 5.89 4.68 1.37
N ALA A 9 6.65 4.14 0.42
CA ALA A 9 7.24 2.81 0.54
C ALA A 9 8.28 2.75 1.68
N LEU A 10 9.09 3.81 1.86
CA LEU A 10 10.04 3.91 2.97
C LEU A 10 9.32 4.00 4.32
N HIS A 11 8.22 4.75 4.42
CA HIS A 11 7.40 4.79 5.63
C HIS A 11 6.80 3.42 5.96
N LEU A 12 6.32 2.67 4.96
CA LEU A 12 5.83 1.30 5.16
C LEU A 12 6.93 0.34 5.65
N LEU A 13 8.15 0.45 5.12
CA LEU A 13 9.30 -0.34 5.61
C LEU A 13 9.72 0.03 7.03
N ASN A 14 9.35 1.21 7.52
CA ASN A 14 9.63 1.71 8.86
C ASN A 14 8.41 1.59 9.79
N ASP A 15 7.37 0.86 9.39
CA ASP A 15 6.10 0.69 10.14
C ASP A 15 5.37 2.01 10.46
N ASP A 16 5.66 3.09 9.73
CA ASP A 16 5.00 4.39 9.88
C ASP A 16 3.76 4.47 8.98
N LEU A 17 2.72 3.75 9.41
CA LEU A 17 1.46 3.68 8.65
C LEU A 17 0.76 5.03 8.54
N VAL A 18 0.94 5.93 9.51
CA VAL A 18 0.28 7.24 9.51
C VAL A 18 0.80 8.11 8.37
N LEU A 19 2.13 8.23 8.23
CA LEU A 19 2.71 9.01 7.14
C LEU A 19 2.57 8.32 5.79
N ALA A 20 2.68 6.99 5.75
CA ALA A 20 2.41 6.24 4.52
C ALA A 20 0.97 6.49 4.02
N HIS A 21 -0.03 6.37 4.90
CA HIS A 21 -1.44 6.61 4.56
C HIS A 21 -1.66 8.06 4.13
N PHE A 22 -1.06 9.02 4.83
CA PHE A 22 -1.11 10.42 4.45
C PHE A 22 -0.60 10.66 3.02
N LEU A 23 0.47 9.99 2.59
CA LEU A 23 0.98 10.17 1.23
C LEU A 23 0.10 9.48 0.19
N VAL A 24 -0.21 8.19 0.37
CA VAL A 24 -0.90 7.40 -0.67
C VAL A 24 -2.31 7.88 -0.95
N ARG A 25 -3.02 8.40 0.06
CA ARG A 25 -4.36 8.99 -0.14
C ARG A 25 -4.34 10.22 -1.05
N HIS A 26 -3.20 10.90 -1.21
CA HIS A 26 -3.05 12.05 -2.13
C HIS A 26 -2.67 11.64 -3.55
N MET A 27 -2.59 10.34 -3.82
CA MET A 27 -2.17 9.74 -5.08
C MET A 27 -2.91 8.41 -5.31
N GLN A 28 -4.22 8.39 -5.08
CA GLN A 28 -5.02 7.16 -5.02
C GLN A 28 -5.86 6.92 -6.28
N VAL A 29 -5.44 7.48 -7.42
CA VAL A 29 -6.16 7.42 -8.69
C VAL A 29 -5.21 7.11 -9.84
N VAL A 30 -5.76 6.68 -10.97
CA VAL A 30 -5.00 6.53 -12.21
C VAL A 30 -4.46 7.90 -12.64
N PRO A 31 -3.19 8.01 -13.08
CA PRO A 31 -2.23 6.94 -13.36
C PRO A 31 -1.23 6.62 -12.23
N GLN A 32 -1.48 6.99 -10.97
CA GLN A 32 -0.60 6.75 -9.82
C GLN A 32 -0.68 5.30 -9.29
N TYR A 33 -0.49 4.31 -10.18
CA TYR A 33 -0.63 2.89 -9.87
C TYR A 33 0.30 2.42 -8.74
N GLU A 34 1.51 2.99 -8.63
CA GLU A 34 2.46 2.64 -7.57
C GLU A 34 1.91 3.02 -6.20
N SER A 35 1.32 4.21 -6.10
CA SER A 35 0.69 4.66 -4.86
C SER A 35 -0.59 3.88 -4.55
N MET A 36 -1.42 3.59 -5.55
CA MET A 36 -2.59 2.72 -5.38
C MET A 36 -2.18 1.31 -4.89
N MET A 37 -1.07 0.76 -5.39
CA MET A 37 -0.53 -0.51 -4.92
C MET A 37 -0.04 -0.42 -3.47
N LEU A 38 0.70 0.62 -3.11
CA LEU A 38 1.13 0.87 -1.73
C LEU A 38 -0.06 1.06 -0.78
N HIS A 39 -1.17 1.65 -1.25
CA HIS A 39 -2.40 1.78 -0.47
C HIS A 39 -3.03 0.42 -0.15
N GLY A 40 -3.09 -0.48 -1.14
CA GLY A 40 -3.54 -1.86 -0.91
C GLY A 40 -2.68 -2.61 0.11
N ILE A 41 -1.35 -2.45 0.04
CA ILE A 41 -0.40 -3.04 1.00
C ILE A 41 -0.64 -2.46 2.40
N LEU A 42 -0.83 -1.14 2.50
CA LEU A 42 -1.09 -0.45 3.76
C LEU A 42 -2.33 -1.01 4.45
N HIS A 43 -3.45 -1.10 3.74
CA HIS A 43 -4.68 -1.67 4.29
C HIS A 43 -4.52 -3.13 4.71
N ARG A 44 -3.67 -3.91 4.03
CA ARG A 44 -3.38 -5.28 4.46
C ARG A 44 -2.69 -5.31 5.82
N ILE A 45 -1.74 -4.39 6.04
CA ILE A 45 -1.02 -4.27 7.32
C ILE A 45 -1.98 -3.79 8.42
N GLU A 46 -2.92 -2.89 8.10
CA GLU A 46 -3.99 -2.48 9.03
C GLU A 46 -4.96 -3.64 9.34
N GLY A 47 -5.12 -4.60 8.42
CA GLY A 47 -6.03 -5.74 8.53
C GLY A 47 -7.35 -5.55 7.78
N ASP A 48 -7.45 -4.52 6.94
CA ASP A 48 -8.58 -4.27 6.04
C ASP A 48 -8.39 -5.05 4.72
N TYR A 49 -8.59 -6.36 4.80
CA TYR A 49 -8.34 -7.26 3.67
C TYR A 49 -9.35 -7.12 2.53
N GLU A 50 -10.58 -6.66 2.80
CA GLU A 50 -11.57 -6.45 1.74
C GLU A 50 -11.12 -5.33 0.82
N ASN A 51 -10.69 -4.21 1.41
CA ASN A 51 -10.17 -3.06 0.70
C ASN A 51 -8.84 -3.38 -0.02
N THR A 52 -7.94 -4.16 0.60
CA THR A 52 -6.74 -4.68 -0.09
C THR A 52 -7.10 -5.41 -1.39
N ARG A 53 -8.15 -6.25 -1.40
CA ARG A 53 -8.57 -6.99 -2.60
C ARG A 53 -9.06 -6.06 -3.70
N GLU A 54 -9.77 -5.00 -3.33
CA GLU A 54 -10.24 -3.99 -4.29
C GLU A 54 -9.03 -3.29 -4.93
N TRP A 55 -8.11 -2.77 -4.12
CA TRP A 55 -6.87 -2.14 -4.63
C TRP A 55 -6.09 -3.06 -5.55
N TYR A 56 -5.88 -4.32 -5.17
CA TYR A 56 -5.14 -5.28 -6.00
C TYR A 56 -5.83 -5.57 -7.33
N ARG A 57 -7.16 -5.59 -7.37
CA ARG A 57 -7.90 -5.75 -8.63
C ARG A 57 -7.78 -4.51 -9.51
N ASP A 58 -7.77 -3.31 -8.92
CA ASP A 58 -7.65 -2.05 -9.64
C ASP A 58 -6.26 -1.87 -10.28
N VAL A 59 -5.20 -2.37 -9.61
CA VAL A 59 -3.82 -2.24 -10.11
C VAL A 59 -3.31 -3.47 -10.88
N LYS A 60 -4.07 -4.57 -10.97
CA LYS A 60 -3.58 -5.86 -11.47
C LYS A 60 -2.93 -5.82 -12.86
N ASP A 61 -3.40 -4.91 -13.71
CA ASP A 61 -2.96 -4.77 -15.11
C ASP A 61 -1.80 -3.77 -15.28
N SER A 62 -1.38 -3.12 -14.19
CA SER A 62 -0.30 -2.12 -14.19
C SER A 62 1.09 -2.74 -14.25
N GLU A 63 2.07 -1.94 -14.70
CA GLU A 63 3.48 -2.34 -14.77
C GLU A 63 4.06 -2.65 -13.39
N VAL A 64 3.74 -1.84 -12.37
CA VAL A 64 4.22 -2.04 -11.00
C VAL A 64 3.70 -3.36 -10.42
N PHE A 65 2.43 -3.70 -10.65
CA PHE A 65 1.87 -4.95 -10.15
C PHE A 65 2.52 -6.17 -10.83
N ARG A 66 2.76 -6.08 -12.15
CA ARG A 66 3.49 -7.10 -12.91
C ARG A 66 4.94 -7.22 -12.45
N ALA A 67 5.62 -6.12 -12.13
CA ALA A 67 7.00 -6.14 -11.62
C ALA A 67 7.11 -6.90 -10.29
N VAL A 68 6.10 -6.77 -9.42
CA VAL A 68 6.10 -7.37 -8.08
C VAL A 68 5.66 -8.83 -8.07
N TRP A 69 4.62 -9.16 -8.84
CA TRP A 69 3.94 -10.47 -8.78
C TRP A 69 4.14 -11.34 -10.03
N GLY A 70 4.62 -10.76 -11.14
CA GLY A 70 4.85 -11.45 -12.41
C GLY A 70 3.57 -11.93 -13.09
N GLU A 71 3.69 -12.98 -13.91
CA GLU A 71 2.55 -13.64 -14.53
C GLU A 71 1.62 -14.29 -13.50
N ASN A 72 0.32 -14.30 -13.78
CA ASN A 72 -0.73 -14.71 -12.84
C ASN A 72 -0.63 -13.99 -11.49
N GLY A 73 -0.20 -12.72 -11.52
CA GLY A 73 0.15 -11.96 -10.32
C GLY A 73 -1.02 -11.79 -9.36
N LEU A 74 -2.25 -11.65 -9.88
CA LEU A 74 -3.43 -11.49 -9.03
C LEU A 74 -3.68 -12.72 -8.16
N ASP A 75 -3.60 -13.92 -8.75
CA ASP A 75 -3.81 -15.17 -8.02
C ASP A 75 -2.77 -15.35 -6.91
N LYS A 76 -1.50 -15.04 -7.21
CA LYS A 76 -0.40 -15.09 -6.23
C LYS A 76 -0.59 -14.08 -5.09
N ALA A 77 -0.98 -12.85 -5.42
CA ALA A 77 -1.22 -11.81 -4.43
C ALA A 77 -2.42 -12.16 -3.54
N MET A 78 -3.47 -12.75 -4.12
CA MET A 78 -4.66 -13.19 -3.40
C MET A 78 -4.38 -14.38 -2.48
N ASP A 79 -3.58 -15.35 -2.92
CA ASP A 79 -3.12 -16.46 -2.08
C ASP A 79 -2.26 -15.96 -0.91
N PHE A 80 -1.28 -15.08 -1.20
CA PHE A 80 -0.41 -14.50 -0.17
C PHE A 80 -1.19 -13.75 0.91
N MET A 81 -2.10 -12.85 0.51
CA MET A 81 -2.97 -12.14 1.43
C MET A 81 -3.90 -13.11 2.19
N GLY A 82 -4.45 -14.13 1.53
CA GLY A 82 -5.29 -15.14 2.17
C GLY A 82 -4.56 -15.87 3.32
N ARG A 83 -3.28 -16.19 3.12
CA ARG A 83 -2.43 -16.77 4.16
C ARG A 83 -2.22 -15.82 5.34
N ILE A 84 -2.01 -14.52 5.08
CA ILE A 84 -1.89 -13.49 6.13
C ILE A 84 -3.20 -13.36 6.92
N GLU A 85 -4.35 -13.31 6.24
CA GLU A 85 -5.65 -13.20 6.89
C GLU A 85 -5.94 -14.41 7.77
N VAL A 86 -5.64 -15.62 7.28
CA VAL A 86 -5.77 -16.85 8.07
C VAL A 86 -4.86 -16.79 9.29
N LEU A 87 -3.59 -16.41 9.14
CA LEU A 87 -2.66 -16.28 10.26
C LEU A 87 -3.20 -15.33 11.33
N ARG A 88 -3.62 -14.11 10.96
CA ARG A 88 -4.17 -13.11 11.89
C ARG A 88 -5.42 -13.55 12.64
N LYS A 89 -6.22 -14.47 12.08
CA LYS A 89 -7.43 -15.01 12.72
C LYS A 89 -7.16 -16.21 13.63
N ARG A 90 -5.96 -16.79 13.60
CA ARG A 90 -5.63 -17.93 14.47
C ARG A 90 -5.52 -17.46 15.92
N THR A 91 -6.08 -18.27 16.82
CA THR A 91 -6.05 -18.05 18.28
C THR A 91 -5.02 -18.92 19.00
N LYS A 92 -4.31 -19.78 18.25
CA LYS A 92 -3.30 -20.70 18.77
C LYS A 92 -1.90 -20.19 18.48
N GLN A 93 -0.93 -20.75 19.19
CA GLN A 93 0.49 -20.46 19.00
C GLN A 93 0.87 -20.60 17.52
N GLU A 94 1.41 -19.51 16.97
CA GLU A 94 1.76 -19.41 15.56
C GLU A 94 3.04 -20.19 15.25
N ASP A 95 3.10 -20.80 14.07
CA ASP A 95 4.34 -21.37 13.56
C ASP A 95 5.29 -20.23 13.20
N ILE A 96 6.35 -20.08 14.00
CA ILE A 96 7.35 -19.02 13.85
C ILE A 96 7.94 -19.01 12.42
N SER A 97 8.10 -20.18 11.79
CA SER A 97 8.62 -20.25 10.42
C SER A 97 7.61 -19.70 9.40
N GLU A 98 6.32 -19.99 9.57
CA GLU A 98 5.25 -19.45 8.72
C GLU A 98 5.15 -17.93 8.87
N VAL A 99 5.21 -17.42 10.11
CA VAL A 99 5.21 -15.98 10.40
C VAL A 99 6.38 -15.30 9.69
N GLN A 100 7.60 -15.82 9.86
CA GLN A 100 8.79 -15.24 9.24
C GLN A 100 8.68 -15.23 7.70
N GLN A 101 8.18 -16.31 7.10
CA GLN A 101 7.99 -16.38 5.64
C GLN A 101 7.00 -15.32 5.14
N LEU A 102 5.92 -15.07 5.88
CA LEU A 102 4.92 -14.05 5.50
C LEU A 102 5.45 -12.64 5.72
N GLU A 103 6.22 -12.39 6.78
CA GLU A 103 6.92 -11.12 6.98
C GLU A 103 7.92 -10.84 5.87
N ASP A 104 8.74 -11.82 5.51
CA ASP A 104 9.73 -11.71 4.44
C ASP A 104 9.03 -11.49 3.09
N GLY A 105 7.90 -12.17 2.86
CA GLY A 105 7.05 -11.96 1.70
C GLY A 105 6.50 -10.54 1.62
N SER A 106 6.05 -9.98 2.75
CA SER A 106 5.53 -8.61 2.84
C SER A 106 6.64 -7.58 2.60
N LYS A 107 7.82 -7.78 3.21
CA LYS A 107 9.00 -6.93 2.99
C LYS A 107 9.47 -6.98 1.53
N ARG A 108 9.49 -8.16 0.92
CA ARG A 108 9.84 -8.33 -0.51
C ARG A 108 8.88 -7.54 -1.40
N GLU A 109 7.58 -7.60 -1.12
CA GLU A 109 6.58 -6.88 -1.90
C GLU A 109 6.79 -5.37 -1.84
N ILE A 110 6.96 -4.80 -0.64
CA ILE A 110 7.20 -3.36 -0.47
C ILE A 110 8.51 -2.94 -1.16
N LYS A 111 9.57 -3.74 -1.02
CA LYS A 111 10.86 -3.48 -1.68
C LYS A 111 10.76 -3.51 -3.20
N ALA A 112 10.02 -4.46 -3.77
CA ALA A 112 9.83 -4.52 -5.21
C ALA A 112 9.06 -3.29 -5.75
N VAL A 113 8.08 -2.78 -5.00
CA VAL A 113 7.42 -1.51 -5.34
C VAL A 113 8.38 -0.32 -5.23
N LEU A 114 9.22 -0.29 -4.18
CA LEU A 114 10.25 0.73 -4.00
C LEU A 114 11.25 0.73 -5.17
N GLU A 115 11.82 -0.41 -5.51
CA GLU A 115 12.76 -0.58 -6.63
C GLU A 115 12.14 -0.12 -7.94
N PHE A 116 10.89 -0.51 -8.22
CA PHE A 116 10.14 -0.04 -9.38
C PHE A 116 10.00 1.49 -9.39
N CYS A 117 9.67 2.09 -8.25
CA CYS A 117 9.56 3.55 -8.13
C CYS A 117 10.91 4.25 -8.32
N GLU A 118 12.00 3.70 -7.81
CA GLU A 118 13.35 4.25 -7.97
C GLU A 118 13.81 4.18 -9.44
N GLU A 119 13.48 3.12 -10.16
CA GLU A 119 13.75 3.00 -11.59
C GLU A 119 12.94 4.02 -12.40
N LYS A 120 11.64 4.12 -12.11
CA LYS A 120 10.69 4.98 -12.84
C LYS A 120 10.90 6.46 -12.57
N PHE A 121 11.03 6.85 -11.31
CA PHE A 121 11.06 8.26 -10.88
C PHE A 121 12.47 8.78 -10.62
N ARG A 122 13.47 7.90 -10.53
CA ARG A 122 14.81 8.22 -10.00
C ARG A 122 14.75 8.64 -8.53
N THR A 123 15.92 8.84 -7.95
CA THR A 123 16.09 9.23 -6.53
C THR A 123 16.50 10.69 -6.38
N GLN A 124 16.35 11.50 -7.44
CA GLN A 124 16.65 12.92 -7.38
C GLN A 124 15.63 13.66 -6.53
N ARG A 125 16.08 14.78 -5.95
CA ARG A 125 15.21 15.65 -5.17
C ARG A 125 14.14 16.25 -6.07
N VAL A 126 12.88 16.08 -5.68
CA VAL A 126 11.71 16.79 -6.18
C VAL A 126 11.52 18.06 -5.36
N ASP A 127 11.53 19.22 -6.02
CA ASP A 127 11.33 20.52 -5.40
C ASP A 127 9.87 21.00 -5.44
N ASP A 128 9.07 20.52 -6.41
CA ASP A 128 7.63 20.74 -6.49
C ASP A 128 6.91 19.42 -6.85
N ALA A 129 6.06 18.94 -5.95
CA ALA A 129 5.29 17.71 -6.11
C ALA A 129 3.79 17.96 -6.40
N SER A 130 3.37 19.21 -6.58
CA SER A 130 1.96 19.58 -6.76
C SER A 130 1.30 18.85 -7.94
N ALA A 131 2.05 18.62 -9.03
CA ALA A 131 1.57 17.87 -10.19
C ALA A 131 1.49 16.35 -9.97
N ILE A 132 2.12 15.82 -8.92
CA ILE A 132 2.09 14.41 -8.55
C ILE A 132 0.86 14.12 -7.68
N TRP A 133 0.39 15.11 -6.91
CA TRP A 133 -0.73 14.98 -6.00
C TRP A 133 -2.05 15.02 -6.78
N VAL A 134 -2.52 13.84 -7.20
CA VAL A 134 -3.79 13.67 -7.90
C VAL A 134 -4.75 12.90 -7.00
N GLN A 135 -5.84 13.54 -6.61
CA GLN A 135 -7.00 12.93 -5.94
C GLN A 135 -8.23 13.11 -6.82
N ASP A 136 -9.13 12.12 -6.86
CA ASP A 136 -10.46 12.35 -7.41
C ASP A 136 -11.29 13.26 -6.48
N GLU A 137 -12.24 14.02 -7.05
CA GLU A 137 -13.07 14.97 -6.31
C GLU A 137 -13.93 14.31 -5.21
N LYS A 138 -14.37 13.06 -5.40
CA LYS A 138 -15.23 12.35 -4.44
C LYS A 138 -14.43 11.95 -3.19
N SER A 139 -13.18 11.56 -3.38
CA SER A 139 -12.24 11.20 -2.32
C SER A 139 -11.70 12.42 -1.60
N SER A 140 -11.52 13.56 -2.28
CA SER A 140 -11.14 14.83 -1.66
C SER A 140 -12.17 15.30 -0.61
N ALA A 141 -13.46 15.12 -0.89
CA ALA A 141 -14.55 15.46 0.03
C ALA A 141 -14.57 14.56 1.27
N LYS A 142 -14.41 13.24 1.11
CA LYS A 142 -14.30 12.30 2.24
C LYS A 142 -13.03 12.54 3.07
N GLY A 143 -11.93 12.89 2.41
CA GLY A 143 -10.65 13.11 3.07
C GLY A 143 -10.65 14.30 4.04
N ARG A 144 -11.34 15.40 3.69
CA ARG A 144 -11.51 16.58 4.57
C ARG A 144 -12.25 16.24 5.85
N ASN A 145 -13.28 15.39 5.80
CA ASN A 145 -14.07 15.01 6.97
C ASN A 145 -13.27 14.18 7.99
N MET A 146 -12.21 13.47 7.57
CA MET A 146 -11.35 12.75 8.51
C MET A 146 -10.27 13.63 9.15
N VAL A 147 -9.93 14.79 8.56
CA VAL A 147 -8.96 15.75 9.11
C VAL A 147 -9.63 16.72 10.07
N VAL A 148 -10.89 17.08 9.81
CA VAL A 148 -11.74 17.82 10.73
C VAL A 148 -12.45 16.80 11.62
N GLY A 149 -11.76 16.33 12.66
CA GLY A 149 -12.17 15.21 13.53
C GLY A 149 -13.65 15.20 13.92
N GLY A 150 -14.46 14.54 13.10
CA GLY A 150 -15.89 14.40 13.28
C GLY A 150 -16.34 13.14 12.56
N GLU A 151 -16.66 12.12 13.35
CA GLU A 151 -17.35 10.89 12.95
C GLU A 151 -16.50 9.77 12.35
N GLY A 152 -15.70 9.15 13.24
CA GLY A 152 -15.20 7.79 13.08
C GLY A 152 -14.81 7.25 14.45
N TRP A 153 -15.56 6.28 14.95
CA TRP A 153 -15.48 5.74 16.31
C TRP A 153 -14.05 5.47 16.77
N ARG A 154 -13.59 6.24 17.77
CA ARG A 154 -12.49 5.87 18.67
C ARG A 154 -13.01 5.89 20.09
N GLN A 155 -13.02 4.73 20.74
CA GLN A 155 -12.92 4.63 22.18
C GLN A 155 -11.57 3.95 22.43
N PHE A 156 -10.74 4.59 23.25
CA PHE A 156 -9.49 4.02 23.77
C PHE A 156 -9.78 2.88 24.74
#